data_AF-A0A212T0K2-F1
#
_entry.id   AF-A0A212T0K2-F1
#
_cell.length_a   1.000
_cell.length_b   1.000
_cell.length_c   1.000
_cell.angle_alpha   90.00
_cell.angle_beta   90.00
_cell.angle_gamma   90.00
#
_symmetry.space_group_name_H-M   'P 1'
#
loop_
_entity.id
_entity.type
_entity.pdbx_description
1 polymer ?
#
loop_
_entity_poly.entity_id
_entity_poly.type
_entity_poly.pdbx_seq_one_letter_code
_entity_poly.pdbx_strand_id
1 'polypeptide(L)'
;MVNMQGFGPGPSLAPQHMALIPPEKLVEIEQQYAKELSALWANPTGTPITDRRFRADAWQNPWNQATVNFYLLNSRHLLNLADAVEAEAKVRQRIRFSIEQMIDAMSPSNFLATNPEAQQRLIETKGESLRTGILNALQDLGKGKVSQTDESAFEVGKNVATSEGAVVYQTKLFQIIQYKPLTAKVYERPYLMIPPCINKYYILDLQPESSVVRYLVEQGHTVYLVSWKNPDPSMADTTWDDYIGDGAIHAIETVQDISGQKQINILGFCVGGTITTTALAVMAARNQHPAASLTLLTTLLDFSDTGILDVFVDEALVSLRENSIGGKNGGKCGMLRGVELANTFSFLRPNDLVWNYVVDNYLKGNSPPPFDLLYWNGDSTNLPGAMYSWYLRHLYLQNELKVPGKLTICGEKVDLGKIKCPVYLYASREDHIVPWWSAYESVKLLKGAKVHFVLGASGHIAGVINPPAKKKRNYWANSKLPTTADAWFDGAKEIPGSWWPDWAKWLVPHSGKQKLAPKSYGNTKYKVIEKAPGSYVKEKAID
;
A
#
# COMPACT_ATOMS: atom_id res chain seq x y z
N MET A 1 -29.10 -37.88 59.93
CA MET A 1 -28.09 -38.44 59.02
C MET A 1 -28.10 -37.61 57.75
N VAL A 2 -27.01 -36.87 57.56
CA VAL A 2 -26.43 -36.34 56.32
C VAL A 2 -27.28 -35.40 55.44
N ASN A 3 -27.09 -34.10 55.70
CA ASN A 3 -27.08 -33.02 54.70
C ASN A 3 -26.06 -33.35 53.60
N MET A 4 -26.47 -33.35 52.33
CA MET A 4 -25.54 -33.26 51.20
C MET A 4 -25.44 -31.80 50.75
N GLN A 5 -24.41 -31.13 51.25
CA GLN A 5 -23.86 -29.91 50.65
C GLN A 5 -23.10 -30.27 49.36
N GLY A 6 -23.16 -29.38 48.36
CA GLY A 6 -22.04 -29.17 47.45
C GLY A 6 -22.21 -29.63 45.99
N PHE A 7 -23.16 -29.05 45.26
CA PHE A 7 -22.87 -28.71 43.86
C PHE A 7 -22.66 -27.21 43.81
N GLY A 8 -21.38 -26.80 43.72
CA GLY A 8 -21.03 -25.41 43.44
C GLY A 8 -21.63 -24.95 42.10
N PRO A 9 -21.69 -23.63 41.86
CA PRO A 9 -22.12 -23.15 40.56
C PRO A 9 -21.19 -23.74 39.51
N GLY A 10 -21.77 -24.35 38.47
CA GLY A 10 -21.02 -24.85 37.32
C GLY A 10 -20.14 -23.73 36.72
N PRO A 11 -19.07 -24.09 36.00
CA PRO A 11 -18.12 -23.11 35.49
C PRO A 11 -18.86 -22.07 34.65
N SER A 12 -18.80 -20.82 35.10
CA SER A 12 -19.22 -19.64 34.36
C SER A 12 -18.31 -19.50 33.12
N LEU A 13 -18.67 -20.17 32.03
CA LEU A 13 -18.05 -19.99 30.72
C LEU A 13 -18.70 -18.79 30.01
N ALA A 14 -18.49 -17.59 30.54
CA ALA A 14 -18.60 -16.38 29.74
C ALA A 14 -17.79 -15.25 30.41
N PRO A 15 -16.52 -15.05 30.03
CA PRO A 15 -15.87 -13.78 30.29
C PRO A 15 -16.61 -12.67 29.52
N GLN A 16 -16.60 -11.45 30.07
CA GLN A 16 -17.26 -10.23 29.58
C GLN A 16 -16.74 -9.72 28.20
N HIS A 17 -16.13 -10.60 27.40
CA HIS A 17 -15.47 -10.31 26.12
C HIS A 17 -16.00 -11.13 24.94
N MET A 18 -17.12 -11.84 25.08
CA MET A 18 -17.68 -12.56 23.94
C MET A 18 -18.31 -11.58 22.94
N ALA A 19 -17.85 -11.68 21.70
CA ALA A 19 -18.59 -11.22 20.54
C ALA A 19 -19.96 -11.91 20.53
N LEU A 20 -21.03 -11.15 20.69
CA LEU A 20 -22.40 -11.67 20.76
C LEU A 20 -23.25 -11.01 19.69
N ILE A 21 -24.17 -11.78 19.11
CA ILE A 21 -25.23 -11.22 18.27
C ILE A 21 -26.46 -11.05 19.17
N PRO A 22 -27.05 -9.85 19.27
CA PRO A 22 -28.25 -9.64 20.06
C PRO A 22 -29.37 -10.60 19.61
N PRO A 23 -30.07 -11.28 20.53
CA PRO A 23 -31.07 -12.29 20.18
C PRO A 23 -32.15 -11.77 19.22
N GLU A 24 -32.58 -10.52 19.39
CA GLU A 24 -33.57 -9.88 18.50
C GLU A 24 -33.05 -9.67 17.08
N LYS A 25 -31.79 -9.22 16.93
CA LYS A 25 -31.15 -9.08 15.61
C LYS A 25 -30.91 -10.44 14.97
N LEU A 26 -30.52 -11.43 15.77
CA LEU A 26 -30.34 -12.80 15.28
C LEU A 26 -31.66 -13.34 14.72
N VAL A 27 -32.77 -13.19 15.44
CA VAL A 27 -34.10 -13.61 14.97
C VAL A 27 -34.49 -12.86 13.68
N GLU A 28 -34.24 -11.56 13.59
CA GLU A 28 -34.51 -10.77 12.38
C GLU A 28 -33.71 -11.30 11.18
N ILE A 29 -32.41 -11.55 11.36
CA ILE A 29 -31.51 -12.06 10.31
C ILE A 29 -31.94 -13.47 9.87
N GLU A 30 -32.30 -14.34 10.82
CA GLU A 30 -32.77 -15.71 10.52
C GLU A 30 -34.12 -15.69 9.78
N GLN A 31 -35.06 -14.82 10.18
CA GLN A 31 -36.35 -14.67 9.51
C GLN A 31 -36.17 -14.14 8.07
N GLN A 32 -35.30 -13.15 7.88
CA GLN A 32 -34.98 -12.64 6.56
C GLN A 32 -34.34 -13.73 5.69
N TYR A 33 -33.37 -14.47 6.23
CA TYR A 33 -32.71 -15.56 5.51
C TYR A 33 -33.69 -16.66 5.12
N ALA A 34 -34.56 -17.11 6.02
CA ALA A 34 -35.58 -18.13 5.73
C ALA A 34 -36.54 -17.67 4.63
N LYS A 35 -36.94 -16.40 4.63
CA LYS A 35 -37.79 -15.80 3.58
C LYS A 35 -37.07 -15.78 2.22
N GLU A 36 -35.84 -15.29 2.17
CA GLU A 36 -35.05 -15.23 0.94
C GLU A 36 -34.71 -16.62 0.41
N LEU A 37 -34.41 -17.57 1.30
CA LEU A 37 -34.16 -18.97 0.96
C LEU A 37 -35.41 -19.61 0.36
N SER A 38 -36.58 -19.42 0.96
CA SER A 38 -37.86 -19.91 0.42
C SER A 38 -38.15 -19.33 -0.97
N ALA A 39 -37.92 -18.03 -1.16
CA ALA A 39 -38.06 -17.37 -2.46
C ALA A 39 -37.09 -17.96 -3.50
N LEU A 40 -35.85 -18.25 -3.10
CA LEU A 40 -34.86 -18.88 -3.95
C LEU A 40 -35.25 -20.32 -4.32
N TRP A 41 -35.76 -21.12 -3.38
CA TRP A 41 -36.26 -22.47 -3.67
C TRP A 41 -37.43 -22.45 -4.66
N ALA A 42 -38.32 -21.45 -4.57
CA ALA A 42 -39.45 -21.31 -5.48
C ALA A 42 -39.03 -20.85 -6.89
N ASN A 43 -37.97 -20.04 -7.00
CA ASN A 43 -37.42 -19.59 -8.28
C ASN A 43 -35.88 -19.48 -8.23
N PRO A 44 -35.15 -20.59 -8.42
CA PRO A 44 -33.69 -20.64 -8.25
C PRO A 44 -32.91 -19.72 -9.20
N THR A 45 -33.51 -19.37 -10.33
CA THR A 45 -32.95 -18.50 -11.38
C THR A 45 -33.53 -17.08 -11.36
N GLY A 46 -34.43 -16.78 -10.41
CA GLY A 46 -35.21 -15.54 -10.39
C GLY A 46 -34.43 -14.29 -10.00
N THR A 47 -33.25 -14.46 -9.41
CA THR A 47 -32.39 -13.36 -8.97
C THR A 47 -31.33 -13.07 -10.05
N PRO A 48 -31.30 -11.84 -10.61
CA PRO A 48 -30.27 -11.46 -11.56
C PRO A 48 -28.89 -11.48 -10.92
N ILE A 49 -27.94 -12.14 -11.58
CA ILE A 49 -26.56 -12.21 -11.12
C ILE A 49 -25.83 -10.93 -11.53
N THR A 50 -25.52 -10.07 -10.56
CA THR A 50 -24.80 -8.80 -10.78
C THR A 50 -23.30 -8.91 -10.53
N ASP A 51 -22.85 -9.99 -9.88
CA ASP A 51 -21.44 -10.22 -9.55
C ASP A 51 -20.62 -10.49 -10.82
N ARG A 52 -19.50 -9.78 -10.97
CA ARG A 52 -18.64 -9.83 -12.15
C ARG A 52 -18.03 -11.21 -12.38
N ARG A 53 -17.82 -12.02 -11.32
CA ARG A 53 -17.24 -13.37 -11.38
C ARG A 53 -18.08 -14.35 -12.20
N PHE A 54 -19.39 -14.08 -12.31
CA PHE A 54 -20.37 -15.02 -12.89
C PHE A 54 -21.04 -14.44 -14.15
N ARG A 55 -20.39 -13.50 -14.84
CA ARG A 55 -20.99 -12.80 -16.00
C ARG A 55 -20.92 -13.57 -17.31
N ALA A 56 -20.01 -14.53 -17.46
CA ALA A 56 -19.85 -15.26 -18.71
C ALA A 56 -21.09 -16.12 -19.03
N ASP A 57 -21.35 -16.35 -20.32
CA ASP A 57 -22.54 -17.08 -20.79
C ASP A 57 -22.66 -18.49 -20.19
N ALA A 58 -21.52 -19.15 -19.91
CA ALA A 58 -21.46 -20.47 -19.28
C ALA A 58 -22.14 -20.51 -17.89
N TRP A 59 -22.21 -19.37 -17.18
CA TRP A 59 -22.90 -19.26 -15.89
C TRP A 59 -24.42 -19.08 -16.01
N GLN A 60 -24.94 -18.82 -17.21
CA GLN A 60 -26.36 -18.55 -17.42
C GLN A 60 -27.24 -19.81 -17.48
N ASN A 61 -26.64 -21.01 -17.40
CA ASN A 61 -27.39 -22.25 -17.28
C ASN A 61 -28.18 -22.27 -15.94
N PRO A 62 -29.44 -22.75 -15.91
CA PRO A 62 -30.27 -22.79 -14.71
C PRO A 62 -29.61 -23.42 -13.47
N TRP A 63 -28.84 -24.49 -13.63
CA TRP A 63 -28.14 -25.15 -12.52
C TRP A 63 -27.01 -24.30 -11.94
N ASN A 64 -26.26 -23.61 -12.80
CA ASN A 64 -25.19 -22.72 -12.40
C ASN A 64 -25.76 -21.47 -11.73
N GLN A 65 -26.83 -20.90 -12.29
CA GLN A 65 -27.52 -19.76 -11.69
C GLN A 65 -28.09 -20.10 -10.30
N ALA A 66 -28.72 -21.27 -10.14
CA ALA A 66 -29.20 -21.73 -8.84
C ALA A 66 -28.06 -21.84 -7.81
N THR A 67 -26.92 -22.41 -8.22
CA THR A 67 -25.72 -22.55 -7.36
C THR A 67 -25.15 -21.19 -6.96
N VAL A 68 -25.02 -20.26 -7.91
CA VAL A 68 -24.52 -18.91 -7.67
C VAL A 68 -25.46 -18.14 -6.76
N ASN A 69 -26.76 -18.18 -7.01
CA ASN A 69 -27.75 -17.50 -6.19
C ASN A 69 -27.80 -18.06 -4.77
N PHE A 70 -27.65 -19.38 -4.60
CA PHE A 70 -27.52 -20.00 -3.29
C PHE A 70 -26.26 -19.54 -2.57
N TYR A 71 -25.11 -19.52 -3.24
CA TYR A 71 -23.86 -18.98 -2.69
C TYR A 71 -23.99 -17.50 -2.29
N LEU A 72 -24.51 -16.64 -3.15
CA LEU A 72 -24.67 -15.20 -2.89
C LEU A 72 -25.65 -14.93 -1.74
N LEU A 73 -26.71 -15.72 -1.61
CA LEU A 73 -27.63 -15.66 -0.48
C LEU A 73 -26.92 -16.00 0.84
N ASN A 74 -26.23 -17.15 0.90
CA ASN A 74 -25.49 -17.57 2.09
C ASN A 74 -24.37 -16.58 2.44
N SER A 75 -23.70 -16.02 1.43
CA SER A 75 -22.67 -14.99 1.61
C SER A 75 -23.24 -13.75 2.29
N ARG A 76 -24.37 -13.22 1.80
CA ARG A 76 -25.05 -12.08 2.43
C ARG A 76 -25.51 -12.39 3.85
N HIS A 77 -26.02 -13.59 4.09
CA HIS A 77 -26.43 -14.01 5.43
C HIS A 77 -25.25 -14.05 6.42
N LEU A 78 -24.12 -14.66 6.04
CA LEU A 78 -22.91 -14.67 6.86
C LEU A 78 -22.37 -13.26 7.15
N LEU A 79 -22.42 -12.36 6.16
CA LEU A 79 -22.02 -10.96 6.35
C LEU A 79 -22.97 -10.21 7.28
N ASN A 80 -24.28 -10.42 7.15
CA ASN A 80 -25.28 -9.83 8.05
C ASN A 80 -25.07 -10.30 9.50
N LEU A 81 -24.75 -11.59 9.71
CA LEU A 81 -24.39 -12.13 11.03
C LEU A 81 -23.13 -11.44 11.56
N ALA A 82 -22.08 -11.30 10.73
CA ALA A 82 -20.85 -10.63 11.12
C ALA A 82 -21.06 -9.14 11.47
N ASP A 83 -21.92 -8.43 10.73
CA ASP A 83 -22.27 -7.03 10.99
C ASP A 83 -23.09 -6.84 12.26
N ALA A 84 -23.89 -7.85 12.62
CA ALA A 84 -24.69 -7.84 13.84
C ALA A 84 -23.90 -8.19 15.10
N VAL A 85 -22.64 -8.62 14.98
CA VAL A 85 -21.78 -8.90 16.13
C VAL A 85 -21.50 -7.62 16.92
N GLU A 86 -21.93 -7.62 18.18
CA GLU A 86 -21.55 -6.64 19.18
C GLU A 86 -20.22 -7.04 19.83
N ALA A 87 -19.18 -6.32 19.41
CA ALA A 87 -17.83 -6.37 19.93
C ALA A 87 -17.16 -5.00 19.73
N GLU A 88 -15.96 -4.82 20.29
CA GLU A 88 -15.09 -3.70 19.98
C GLU A 88 -14.87 -3.58 18.46
N ALA A 89 -14.74 -2.35 17.95
CA ALA A 89 -14.69 -2.09 16.49
C ALA A 89 -13.64 -2.94 15.76
N LYS A 90 -12.44 -3.06 16.33
CA LYS A 90 -11.34 -3.88 15.80
C LYS A 90 -11.68 -5.37 15.75
N VAL A 91 -12.33 -5.90 16.79
CA VAL A 91 -12.76 -7.30 16.84
C VAL A 91 -13.85 -7.56 15.80
N ARG A 92 -14.84 -6.66 15.68
CA ARG A 92 -15.89 -6.74 14.66
C ARG A 92 -15.31 -6.72 13.26
N GLN A 93 -14.37 -5.81 12.98
CA GLN A 93 -13.68 -5.73 11.70
C GLN A 93 -12.89 -7.00 11.38
N ARG A 94 -12.20 -7.58 12.37
CA ARG A 94 -11.47 -8.86 12.22
C ARG A 94 -12.41 -10.02 11.92
N ILE A 95 -13.56 -10.11 12.60
CA ILE A 95 -14.59 -11.13 12.34
C ILE A 95 -15.13 -10.96 10.93
N ARG A 96 -15.59 -9.75 10.58
CA ARG A 96 -16.12 -9.43 9.26
C ARG A 96 -15.12 -9.78 8.16
N PHE A 97 -13.87 -9.33 8.30
CA PHE A 97 -12.81 -9.65 7.35
C PHE A 97 -12.60 -11.16 7.21
N SER A 98 -12.53 -11.90 8.31
CA SER A 98 -12.35 -13.36 8.28
C SER A 98 -13.50 -14.08 7.56
N ILE A 99 -14.73 -13.61 7.76
CA ILE A 99 -15.92 -14.12 7.06
C ILE A 99 -15.86 -13.78 5.57
N GLU A 100 -15.47 -12.55 5.20
CA GLU A 100 -15.24 -12.18 3.79
C GLU A 100 -14.19 -13.08 3.13
N GLN A 101 -13.06 -13.36 3.79
CA GLN A 101 -12.04 -14.29 3.28
C GLN A 101 -12.60 -15.70 3.04
N MET A 102 -13.41 -16.21 3.98
CA MET A 102 -14.03 -17.53 3.88
C MET A 102 -15.04 -17.59 2.73
N ILE A 103 -15.90 -16.57 2.62
CA ILE A 103 -16.88 -16.43 1.54
C ILE A 103 -16.17 -16.41 0.18
N ASP A 104 -15.08 -15.65 0.07
CA ASP A 104 -14.31 -15.52 -1.16
C ASP A 104 -13.65 -16.85 -1.54
N ALA A 105 -13.07 -17.56 -0.56
CA ALA A 105 -12.46 -18.86 -0.77
C ALA A 105 -13.46 -19.94 -1.21
N MET A 106 -14.68 -19.89 -0.68
CA MET A 106 -15.76 -20.83 -0.99
C MET A 106 -16.54 -20.50 -2.27
N SER A 107 -16.12 -19.48 -3.02
CA SER A 107 -16.79 -19.12 -4.28
C SER A 107 -16.85 -20.30 -5.25
N PRO A 108 -18.01 -20.61 -5.86
CA PRO A 108 -18.14 -21.67 -6.88
C PRO A 108 -17.20 -21.47 -8.08
N SER A 109 -16.76 -20.24 -8.35
CA SER A 109 -15.78 -19.95 -9.39
C SER A 109 -14.42 -20.60 -9.13
N ASN A 110 -14.07 -20.90 -7.88
CA ASN A 110 -12.70 -21.28 -7.50
C ASN A 110 -12.39 -22.77 -7.70
N PHE A 111 -13.40 -23.59 -8.02
CA PHE A 111 -13.25 -25.04 -8.11
C PHE A 111 -13.64 -25.54 -9.49
N LEU A 112 -12.81 -26.43 -10.08
CA LEU A 112 -13.09 -27.03 -11.39
C LEU A 112 -14.45 -27.74 -11.43
N ALA A 113 -14.87 -28.37 -10.33
CA ALA A 113 -16.14 -29.09 -10.23
C ALA A 113 -17.37 -28.18 -10.34
N THR A 114 -17.25 -26.89 -10.01
CA THR A 114 -18.37 -25.93 -9.99
C THR A 114 -18.17 -24.75 -10.93
N ASN A 115 -17.04 -24.68 -11.65
CA ASN A 115 -16.74 -23.61 -12.59
C ASN A 115 -17.02 -24.07 -14.04
N PRO A 116 -18.16 -23.66 -14.65
CA PRO A 116 -18.54 -24.08 -15.99
C PRO A 116 -17.62 -23.52 -17.08
N GLU A 117 -17.00 -22.35 -16.88
CA GLU A 117 -16.03 -21.81 -17.84
C GLU A 117 -14.76 -22.68 -17.90
N ALA A 118 -14.26 -23.11 -16.74
CA ALA A 118 -13.10 -23.99 -16.66
C ALA A 118 -13.40 -25.38 -17.23
N GLN A 119 -14.60 -25.91 -16.97
CA GLN A 119 -15.06 -27.18 -17.55
C GLN A 119 -15.19 -27.10 -19.07
N GLN A 120 -15.79 -26.03 -19.59
CA GLN A 120 -15.89 -25.79 -21.02
C GLN A 120 -14.50 -25.71 -21.65
N ARG A 121 -13.58 -24.94 -21.05
CA ARG A 121 -12.20 -24.82 -21.53
C ARG A 121 -11.45 -26.16 -21.52
N LEU A 122 -11.65 -26.97 -20.48
CA LEU A 122 -11.08 -28.32 -20.38
C LEU A 122 -11.53 -29.20 -21.55
N ILE A 123 -12.83 -29.16 -21.89
CA ILE A 123 -13.40 -29.93 -23.00
C ILE A 123 -12.87 -29.41 -24.35
N GLU A 124 -12.91 -28.09 -24.56
CA GLU A 124 -12.43 -27.44 -25.79
C GLU A 124 -10.97 -27.73 -26.09
N THR A 125 -10.12 -27.77 -25.06
CA THR A 125 -8.69 -28.02 -25.18
C THR A 125 -8.31 -29.50 -25.02
N LYS A 126 -9.29 -30.40 -24.86
CA LYS A 126 -9.10 -31.84 -24.64
C LYS A 126 -8.14 -32.14 -23.47
N GLY A 127 -8.21 -31.35 -22.40
CA GLY A 127 -7.38 -31.54 -21.20
C GLY A 127 -6.10 -30.70 -21.14
N GLU A 128 -5.65 -30.11 -22.26
CA GLU A 128 -4.41 -29.32 -22.29
C GLU A 128 -4.46 -28.09 -21.38
N SER A 129 -5.61 -27.43 -21.22
CA SER A 129 -5.74 -26.30 -20.31
C SER A 129 -5.43 -26.67 -18.85
N LEU A 130 -5.94 -27.81 -18.38
CA LEU A 130 -5.69 -28.27 -17.02
C LEU A 130 -4.26 -28.75 -16.84
N ARG A 131 -3.66 -29.39 -17.85
CA ARG A 131 -2.25 -29.77 -17.81
C ARG A 131 -1.37 -28.53 -17.64
N THR A 132 -1.59 -27.49 -18.45
CA THR A 132 -0.89 -26.21 -18.33
C THR A 132 -1.15 -25.56 -16.97
N GLY A 133 -2.38 -25.58 -16.49
CA GLY A 133 -2.74 -25.02 -15.20
C GLY A 133 -2.07 -25.70 -13.99
N ILE A 134 -1.92 -27.03 -14.02
CA ILE A 134 -1.14 -27.78 -13.01
C ILE A 134 0.33 -27.38 -13.05
N LEU A 135 0.92 -27.23 -14.24
CA LEU A 135 2.31 -26.77 -14.38
C LEU A 135 2.50 -25.35 -13.81
N ASN A 136 1.56 -24.44 -14.09
CA ASN A 136 1.55 -23.10 -13.52
C ASN A 136 1.49 -23.15 -11.98
N ALA A 137 0.60 -23.96 -11.41
CA ALA A 137 0.45 -24.11 -9.97
C ALA A 137 1.70 -24.69 -9.29
N LEU A 138 2.36 -25.67 -9.92
CA LEU A 138 3.62 -26.23 -9.43
C LEU A 138 4.77 -25.21 -9.48
N GLN A 139 4.82 -24.39 -10.53
CA GLN A 139 5.80 -23.31 -10.63
C GLN A 139 5.59 -22.26 -9.53
N ASP A 140 4.34 -21.85 -9.30
CA ASP A 140 3.97 -20.88 -8.27
C ASP A 140 4.19 -21.42 -6.84
N LEU A 141 3.98 -22.72 -6.62
CA LEU A 141 4.34 -23.38 -5.37
C LEU A 141 5.85 -23.27 -5.09
N GLY A 142 6.68 -23.41 -6.12
CA GLY A 142 8.13 -23.20 -6.02
C GLY A 142 8.52 -21.75 -5.71
N LYS A 143 7.70 -20.77 -6.13
CA LYS A 143 7.89 -19.34 -5.83
C LYS A 143 7.35 -18.93 -4.45
N GLY A 144 6.49 -19.75 -3.84
CA GLY A 144 5.80 -19.43 -2.57
C GLY A 144 4.72 -18.33 -2.68
N LYS A 145 4.29 -17.98 -3.89
CA LYS A 145 3.24 -16.97 -4.18
C LYS A 145 2.52 -17.27 -5.49
N VAL A 146 1.28 -16.81 -5.63
CA VAL A 146 0.50 -16.88 -6.90
C VAL A 146 1.04 -15.86 -7.90
N SER A 147 1.35 -16.27 -9.12
CA SER A 147 1.80 -15.36 -10.19
C SER A 147 0.62 -14.57 -10.75
N GLN A 148 0.68 -13.24 -10.67
CA GLN A 148 -0.39 -12.35 -11.14
C GLN A 148 -0.04 -11.63 -12.46
N THR A 149 1.19 -11.79 -12.96
CA THR A 149 1.66 -11.26 -14.24
C THR A 149 2.76 -12.15 -14.80
N ASP A 150 2.96 -12.11 -16.12
CA ASP A 150 4.18 -12.63 -16.73
C ASP A 150 5.38 -11.77 -16.30
N GLU A 151 6.18 -12.29 -15.37
CA GLU A 151 7.39 -11.64 -14.87
C GLU A 151 8.53 -11.61 -15.92
N SER A 152 8.48 -12.48 -16.95
CA SER A 152 9.50 -12.52 -18.00
C SER A 152 9.38 -11.38 -19.00
N ALA A 153 8.20 -10.75 -19.05
CA ALA A 153 7.93 -9.61 -19.91
C ALA A 153 8.61 -8.31 -19.44
N PHE A 154 9.09 -8.25 -18.19
CA PHE A 154 9.66 -7.03 -17.61
C PHE A 154 11.07 -7.23 -17.06
N GLU A 155 11.93 -6.26 -17.32
CA GLU A 155 13.29 -6.21 -16.80
C GLU A 155 13.65 -4.76 -16.41
N VAL A 156 14.00 -4.60 -15.13
CA VAL A 156 14.38 -3.32 -14.53
C VAL A 156 15.63 -2.75 -15.21
N GLY A 157 15.46 -1.57 -15.81
CA GLY A 157 16.46 -0.86 -16.59
C GLY A 157 16.45 -1.15 -18.09
N LYS A 158 15.58 -2.06 -18.58
CA LYS A 158 15.37 -2.28 -20.02
C LYS A 158 14.02 -1.77 -20.50
N ASN A 159 12.94 -2.13 -19.81
CA ASN A 159 11.58 -1.73 -20.19
C ASN A 159 10.71 -1.25 -19.01
N VAL A 160 11.22 -1.34 -17.79
CA VAL A 160 10.72 -0.61 -16.61
C VAL A 160 11.86 0.14 -15.93
N ALA A 161 11.60 1.25 -15.24
CA ALA A 161 12.64 2.11 -14.65
C ALA A 161 13.67 2.60 -15.70
N THR A 162 13.17 3.16 -16.80
CA THR A 162 13.99 3.50 -17.99
C THR A 162 14.25 4.99 -18.17
N SER A 163 13.83 5.83 -17.22
CA SER A 163 14.18 7.26 -17.28
C SER A 163 15.70 7.43 -17.21
N GLU A 164 16.28 8.11 -18.21
CA GLU A 164 17.73 8.29 -18.31
C GLU A 164 18.26 9.07 -17.11
N GLY A 165 19.30 8.55 -16.46
CA GLY A 165 19.91 9.16 -15.29
C GLY A 165 21.21 8.46 -14.88
N ALA A 166 21.76 8.89 -13.76
CA ALA A 166 22.98 8.32 -13.18
C ALA A 166 22.88 8.25 -11.66
N VAL A 167 23.46 7.20 -11.09
CA VAL A 167 23.74 7.14 -9.65
C VAL A 167 24.89 8.09 -9.37
N VAL A 168 24.66 9.08 -8.52
CA VAL A 168 25.63 10.13 -8.15
C VAL A 168 26.13 10.00 -6.71
N TYR A 169 25.49 9.16 -5.92
CA TYR A 169 25.87 8.87 -4.55
C TYR A 169 25.37 7.50 -4.10
N GLN A 170 26.10 6.85 -3.19
CA GLN A 170 25.75 5.54 -2.66
C GLN A 170 26.23 5.41 -1.20
N THR A 171 25.38 4.82 -0.36
CA THR A 171 25.68 4.41 1.02
C THR A 171 25.37 2.92 1.19
N LYS A 172 25.56 2.39 2.40
CA LYS A 172 25.08 1.04 2.76
C LYS A 172 23.54 0.92 2.69
N LEU A 173 22.79 2.03 2.80
CA LEU A 173 21.32 2.02 2.85
C LEU A 173 20.65 2.35 1.51
N PHE A 174 21.26 3.19 0.68
CA PHE A 174 20.61 3.66 -0.55
C PHE A 174 21.58 4.18 -1.61
N GLN A 175 21.08 4.31 -2.83
CA GLN A 175 21.69 5.08 -3.92
C GLN A 175 20.87 6.36 -4.19
N ILE A 176 21.52 7.45 -4.60
CA ILE A 176 20.84 8.63 -5.16
C ILE A 176 21.00 8.62 -6.67
N ILE A 177 19.87 8.60 -7.37
CA ILE A 177 19.81 8.75 -8.81
C ILE A 177 19.51 10.21 -9.13
N GLN A 178 20.29 10.82 -10.02
CA GLN A 178 19.95 12.08 -10.67
C GLN A 178 19.50 11.82 -12.10
N TYR A 179 18.32 12.31 -12.47
CA TYR A 179 17.79 12.13 -13.82
C TYR A 179 18.26 13.20 -14.79
N LYS A 180 18.37 12.82 -16.06
CA LYS A 180 18.77 13.71 -17.15
C LYS A 180 17.68 14.76 -17.39
N PRO A 181 18.02 16.05 -17.46
CA PRO A 181 17.06 17.07 -17.88
C PRO A 181 16.49 16.78 -19.28
N LEU A 182 15.17 16.87 -19.44
CA LEU A 182 14.48 16.80 -20.74
C LEU A 182 14.06 18.18 -21.28
N THR A 183 14.52 19.25 -20.63
CA THR A 183 14.22 20.64 -20.96
C THR A 183 15.50 21.47 -20.98
N ALA A 184 15.54 22.53 -21.79
CA ALA A 184 16.72 23.40 -21.89
C ALA A 184 16.98 24.23 -20.62
N LYS A 185 15.92 24.51 -19.86
CA LYS A 185 15.95 25.23 -18.59
C LYS A 185 15.22 24.42 -17.53
N VAL A 186 15.77 24.42 -16.33
CA VAL A 186 15.19 23.77 -15.14
C VAL A 186 15.04 24.77 -14.01
N TYR A 187 14.19 24.50 -13.05
CA TYR A 187 14.11 25.28 -11.82
C TYR A 187 15.37 25.14 -10.97
N GLU A 188 15.75 26.22 -10.27
CA GLU A 188 17.00 26.26 -9.51
C GLU A 188 17.01 25.34 -8.29
N ARG A 189 15.85 25.18 -7.63
CA ARG A 189 15.67 24.23 -6.52
C ARG A 189 15.38 22.83 -7.05
N PRO A 190 16.20 21.83 -6.70
CA PRO A 190 15.96 20.46 -7.13
C PRO A 190 14.77 19.84 -6.39
N TYR A 191 14.37 18.66 -6.87
CA TYR A 191 13.29 17.87 -6.33
C TYR A 191 13.80 16.49 -5.91
N LEU A 192 13.75 16.17 -4.61
CA LEU A 192 14.17 14.87 -4.06
C LEU A 192 12.95 13.99 -3.80
N MET A 193 12.91 12.81 -4.41
CA MET A 193 11.87 11.80 -4.19
C MET A 193 12.40 10.72 -3.23
N ILE A 194 11.69 10.51 -2.12
CA ILE A 194 11.93 9.47 -1.13
C ILE A 194 10.77 8.46 -1.23
N PRO A 195 10.94 7.40 -2.03
CA PRO A 195 9.94 6.34 -2.21
C PRO A 195 9.86 5.47 -0.95
N PRO A 196 8.86 4.56 -0.86
CA PRO A 196 8.84 3.56 0.19
C PRO A 196 10.04 2.62 0.09
N CYS A 197 10.48 2.09 1.24
CA CYS A 197 11.40 0.95 1.33
C CYS A 197 10.65 -0.41 1.37
N ILE A 198 9.31 -0.37 1.38
CA ILE A 198 8.43 -1.50 1.14
C ILE A 198 8.13 -1.55 -0.35
N ASN A 199 8.57 -2.62 -1.01
CA ASN A 199 8.76 -2.71 -2.47
C ASN A 199 9.75 -1.65 -2.99
N LYS A 200 10.01 -1.68 -4.29
CA LYS A 200 11.06 -0.88 -4.93
C LYS A 200 10.55 0.46 -5.45
N TYR A 201 11.47 1.41 -5.65
CA TYR A 201 11.10 2.78 -6.02
C TYR A 201 10.41 2.93 -7.36
N TYR A 202 10.61 1.98 -8.29
CA TYR A 202 10.26 2.15 -9.69
C TYR A 202 8.75 2.17 -9.96
N ILE A 203 7.91 2.03 -8.93
CA ILE A 203 6.51 2.45 -9.01
C ILE A 203 6.34 3.92 -9.43
N LEU A 204 7.30 4.77 -9.09
CA LEU A 204 7.34 6.18 -9.51
C LEU A 204 7.98 6.36 -10.89
N ASP A 205 8.55 5.32 -11.49
CA ASP A 205 9.21 5.30 -12.80
C ASP A 205 8.91 4.01 -13.57
N LEU A 206 7.64 3.59 -13.65
CA LEU A 206 7.26 2.28 -14.22
C LEU A 206 7.63 2.19 -15.70
N GLN A 207 6.80 2.71 -16.59
CA GLN A 207 7.05 2.81 -18.02
C GLN A 207 7.07 4.30 -18.40
N PRO A 208 7.63 4.69 -19.56
CA PRO A 208 7.69 6.09 -19.97
C PRO A 208 6.33 6.81 -19.91
N GLU A 209 5.24 6.11 -20.22
CA GLU A 209 3.88 6.66 -20.25
C GLU A 209 3.21 6.74 -18.87
N SER A 210 3.78 6.10 -17.84
CA SER A 210 3.28 6.04 -16.47
C SER A 210 4.29 6.55 -15.43
N SER A 211 5.42 7.11 -15.86
CA SER A 211 6.49 7.57 -14.99
C SER A 211 6.22 8.97 -14.40
N VAL A 212 6.14 9.04 -13.07
CA VAL A 212 6.06 10.30 -12.30
C VAL A 212 7.39 11.05 -12.40
N VAL A 213 8.51 10.31 -12.33
CA VAL A 213 9.87 10.84 -12.48
C VAL A 213 10.00 11.58 -13.81
N ARG A 214 9.69 10.89 -14.92
CA ARG A 214 9.78 11.46 -16.26
C ARG A 214 8.89 12.69 -16.39
N TYR A 215 7.65 12.61 -15.90
CA TYR A 215 6.73 13.74 -15.92
C TYR A 215 7.32 14.98 -15.22
N LEU A 216 7.89 14.83 -14.01
CA LEU A 216 8.54 15.95 -13.30
C LEU A 216 9.76 16.52 -14.04
N VAL A 217 10.56 15.66 -14.66
CA VAL A 217 11.71 16.08 -15.48
C VAL A 217 11.22 16.89 -16.68
N GLU A 218 10.13 16.46 -17.33
CA GLU A 218 9.48 17.19 -18.43
C GLU A 218 8.86 18.52 -17.97
N GLN A 219 8.42 18.62 -16.71
CA GLN A 219 7.97 19.88 -16.10
C GLN A 219 9.13 20.84 -15.75
N GLY A 220 10.39 20.47 -16.02
CA GLY A 220 11.55 21.33 -15.81
C GLY A 220 12.14 21.27 -14.41
N HIS A 221 11.92 20.19 -13.65
CA HIS A 221 12.60 19.99 -12.37
C HIS A 221 13.91 19.20 -12.56
N THR A 222 14.95 19.55 -11.78
CA THR A 222 16.08 18.64 -11.58
C THR A 222 15.67 17.61 -10.54
N VAL A 223 15.43 16.37 -10.97
CA VAL A 223 14.89 15.31 -10.12
C VAL A 223 16.00 14.41 -9.60
N TYR A 224 15.98 14.17 -8.29
CA TYR A 224 16.76 13.17 -7.58
C TYR A 224 15.82 12.15 -6.95
N LEU A 225 16.24 10.90 -6.85
CA LEU A 225 15.45 9.84 -6.24
C LEU A 225 16.34 8.93 -5.38
N VAL A 226 15.85 8.60 -4.18
CA VAL A 226 16.45 7.60 -3.29
C VAL A 226 16.05 6.21 -3.75
N SER A 227 17.03 5.38 -4.13
CA SER A 227 16.87 3.96 -4.39
C SER A 227 17.38 3.17 -3.19
N TRP A 228 16.47 2.73 -2.31
CA TRP A 228 16.80 1.91 -1.15
C TRP A 228 17.48 0.59 -1.55
N LYS A 229 18.46 0.16 -0.77
CA LYS A 229 19.05 -1.17 -0.85
C LYS A 229 18.01 -2.21 -0.42
N ASN A 230 18.01 -3.38 -1.05
CA ASN A 230 17.27 -4.52 -0.50
C ASN A 230 18.11 -5.12 0.63
N PRO A 231 17.68 -5.04 1.90
CA PRO A 231 18.56 -5.40 2.99
C PRO A 231 18.83 -6.91 3.01
N ASP A 232 20.09 -7.24 3.25
CA ASP A 232 20.58 -8.59 3.43
C ASP A 232 20.85 -8.87 4.94
N PRO A 233 21.21 -10.10 5.34
CA PRO A 233 21.42 -10.43 6.75
C PRO A 233 22.45 -9.55 7.49
N SER A 234 23.37 -8.88 6.79
CA SER A 234 24.33 -7.96 7.40
C SER A 234 23.69 -6.64 7.88
N MET A 235 22.45 -6.38 7.46
CA MET A 235 21.69 -5.18 7.81
C MET A 235 20.56 -5.45 8.81
N ALA A 236 20.47 -6.66 9.37
CA ALA A 236 19.35 -7.08 10.22
C ALA A 236 19.13 -6.18 11.45
N ASP A 237 20.20 -5.57 11.96
CA ASP A 237 20.21 -4.65 13.10
C ASP A 237 19.95 -3.19 12.71
N THR A 238 19.78 -2.88 11.43
CA THR A 238 19.46 -1.53 10.96
C THR A 238 18.12 -1.10 11.56
N THR A 239 18.12 0.06 12.22
CA THR A 239 17.00 0.58 13.01
C THR A 239 16.19 1.61 12.23
N TRP A 240 15.07 2.04 12.80
CA TRP A 240 14.32 3.18 12.25
C TRP A 240 15.18 4.46 12.22
N ASP A 241 15.95 4.71 13.27
CA ASP A 241 16.85 5.86 13.37
C ASP A 241 17.89 5.89 12.24
N ASP A 242 18.40 4.73 11.80
CA ASP A 242 19.32 4.64 10.67
C ASP A 242 18.64 5.06 9.36
N TYR A 243 17.39 4.64 9.12
CA TYR A 243 16.63 5.08 7.94
C TYR A 243 16.30 6.58 7.97
N ILE A 244 16.15 7.18 9.16
CA ILE A 244 15.91 8.62 9.31
C ILE A 244 17.22 9.40 9.15
N GLY A 245 18.23 9.09 9.94
CA GLY A 245 19.52 9.79 9.98
C GLY A 245 20.39 9.49 8.76
N ASP A 246 20.92 8.27 8.71
CA ASP A 246 21.81 7.81 7.64
C ASP A 246 21.10 7.63 6.29
N GLY A 247 19.76 7.57 6.29
CA GLY A 247 18.91 7.52 5.10
C GLY A 247 18.42 8.91 4.67
N ALA A 248 17.24 9.31 5.15
CA ALA A 248 16.50 10.46 4.62
C ALA A 248 17.19 11.82 4.88
N ILE A 249 17.69 12.09 6.10
CA ILE A 249 18.42 13.33 6.40
C ILE A 249 19.67 13.40 5.52
N HIS A 250 20.45 12.32 5.47
CA HIS A 250 21.67 12.26 4.66
C HIS A 250 21.40 12.43 3.15
N ALA A 251 20.29 11.89 2.64
CA ALA A 251 19.86 12.10 1.25
C ALA A 251 19.53 13.58 0.97
N ILE A 252 18.83 14.25 1.89
CA ILE A 252 18.49 15.67 1.78
C ILE A 252 19.78 16.51 1.75
N GLU A 253 20.69 16.28 2.68
CA GLU A 253 21.97 16.98 2.78
C GLU A 253 22.82 16.78 1.52
N THR A 254 22.84 15.55 0.99
CA THR A 254 23.58 15.23 -0.25
C THR A 254 23.01 15.99 -1.45
N VAL A 255 21.69 16.07 -1.61
CA VAL A 255 21.08 16.84 -2.71
C VAL A 255 21.28 18.34 -2.54
N GLN A 256 21.27 18.86 -1.31
CA GLN A 256 21.64 20.26 -1.04
C GLN A 256 23.08 20.54 -1.47
N ASP A 257 24.03 19.65 -1.15
CA ASP A 257 25.45 19.81 -1.50
C ASP A 257 25.69 19.69 -3.01
N ILE A 258 25.02 18.74 -3.70
CA ILE A 258 25.10 18.63 -5.17
C ILE A 258 24.56 19.88 -5.86
N SER A 259 23.39 20.36 -5.41
CA SER A 259 22.69 21.46 -6.07
C SER A 259 23.18 22.87 -5.67
N GLY A 260 23.89 22.98 -4.56
CA GLY A 260 24.26 24.25 -3.92
C GLY A 260 23.07 25.02 -3.35
N GLN A 261 21.88 24.40 -3.23
CA GLN A 261 20.67 25.06 -2.76
C GLN A 261 20.47 24.82 -1.26
N LYS A 262 20.22 25.90 -0.51
CA LYS A 262 19.87 25.82 0.92
C LYS A 262 18.54 25.14 1.17
N GLN A 263 17.62 25.19 0.21
CA GLN A 263 16.34 24.51 0.32
C GLN A 263 16.00 23.77 -0.98
N ILE A 264 15.44 22.58 -0.83
CA ILE A 264 15.03 21.70 -1.92
C ILE A 264 13.55 21.36 -1.78
N ASN A 265 12.90 20.96 -2.87
CA ASN A 265 11.56 20.39 -2.79
C ASN A 265 11.68 18.89 -2.55
N ILE A 266 10.77 18.33 -1.76
CA ILE A 266 10.85 16.92 -1.35
C ILE A 266 9.50 16.25 -1.55
N LEU A 267 9.51 15.01 -2.05
CA LEU A 267 8.35 14.13 -2.10
C LEU A 267 8.61 12.88 -1.27
N GLY A 268 7.65 12.51 -0.45
CA GLY A 268 7.59 11.20 0.17
C GLY A 268 6.36 10.42 -0.29
N PHE A 269 6.52 9.14 -0.57
CA PHE A 269 5.42 8.25 -0.99
C PHE A 269 5.28 7.09 -0.01
N CYS A 270 4.04 6.80 0.41
CA CYS A 270 3.74 5.72 1.37
C CYS A 270 4.61 5.84 2.64
N VAL A 271 5.27 4.78 3.09
CA VAL A 271 6.19 4.83 4.25
C VAL A 271 7.38 5.79 4.03
N GLY A 272 7.77 6.05 2.77
CA GLY A 272 8.76 7.06 2.43
C GLY A 272 8.31 8.48 2.84
N GLY A 273 7.00 8.74 2.83
CA GLY A 273 6.43 9.99 3.38
C GLY A 273 6.47 10.06 4.90
N THR A 274 6.26 8.94 5.60
CA THR A 274 6.41 8.86 7.06
C THR A 274 7.88 9.08 7.46
N ILE A 275 8.82 8.43 6.76
CA ILE A 275 10.26 8.61 6.91
C ILE A 275 10.66 10.07 6.66
N THR A 276 10.25 10.65 5.54
CA THR A 276 10.60 12.03 5.16
C THR A 276 10.07 13.04 6.18
N THR A 277 8.81 12.90 6.58
CA THR A 277 8.18 13.79 7.56
C THR A 277 8.87 13.69 8.92
N THR A 278 9.28 12.48 9.33
CA THR A 278 10.04 12.26 10.56
C THR A 278 11.42 12.91 10.48
N ALA A 279 12.15 12.73 9.38
CA ALA A 279 13.43 13.38 9.12
C ALA A 279 13.34 14.90 9.19
N LEU A 280 12.32 15.51 8.55
CA LEU A 280 12.11 16.95 8.60
C LEU A 280 11.76 17.45 10.01
N ALA A 281 11.05 16.68 10.82
CA ALA A 281 10.78 17.03 12.20
C ALA A 281 12.03 16.93 13.09
N VAL A 282 12.89 15.92 12.90
CA VAL A 282 14.22 15.83 13.55
C VAL A 282 15.08 17.05 13.16
N MET A 283 15.16 17.37 11.87
CA MET A 283 15.91 18.54 11.39
C MET A 283 15.33 19.84 11.96
N ALA A 284 14.00 19.98 12.05
CA ALA A 284 13.37 21.14 12.66
C ALA A 284 13.67 21.27 14.16
N ALA A 285 13.77 20.15 14.90
CA ALA A 285 14.21 20.15 16.29
C ALA A 285 15.66 20.65 16.43
N ARG A 286 16.51 20.34 15.44
CA ARG A 286 17.89 20.85 15.29
C ARG A 286 17.98 22.25 14.67
N ASN A 287 16.84 22.95 14.51
CA ASN A 287 16.75 24.27 13.89
C ASN A 287 17.25 24.33 12.42
N GLN A 288 17.09 23.22 11.69
CA GLN A 288 17.38 23.09 10.26
C GLN A 288 16.09 23.00 9.46
N HIS A 289 16.00 23.75 8.36
CA HIS A 289 14.77 23.84 7.53
C HIS A 289 15.06 23.66 6.03
N PRO A 290 15.51 22.46 5.60
CA PRO A 290 15.99 22.23 4.24
C PRO A 290 14.87 22.12 3.20
N ALA A 291 13.61 21.95 3.60
CA ALA A 291 12.50 21.81 2.67
C ALA A 291 11.95 23.18 2.26
N ALA A 292 11.95 23.48 0.96
CA ALA A 292 11.19 24.59 0.38
C ALA A 292 9.71 24.25 0.25
N SER A 293 9.41 22.97 -0.01
CA SER A 293 8.07 22.40 -0.02
C SER A 293 8.16 20.89 0.23
N LEU A 294 7.05 20.31 0.71
CA LEU A 294 6.90 18.87 0.93
C LEU A 294 5.68 18.36 0.17
N THR A 295 5.81 17.26 -0.56
CA THR A 295 4.69 16.52 -1.14
C THR A 295 4.58 15.16 -0.46
N LEU A 296 3.40 14.83 0.05
CA LEU A 296 3.11 13.54 0.67
C LEU A 296 2.06 12.81 -0.17
N LEU A 297 2.45 11.67 -0.74
CA LEU A 297 1.58 10.84 -1.56
C LEU A 297 1.17 9.60 -0.77
N THR A 298 -0.14 9.46 -0.50
CA THR A 298 -0.74 8.31 0.22
C THR A 298 0.09 7.92 1.44
N THR A 299 0.27 8.88 2.36
CA THR A 299 1.13 8.74 3.55
C THR A 299 0.28 8.78 4.81
N LEU A 300 0.57 7.88 5.75
CA LEU A 300 0.04 7.94 7.12
C LEU A 300 1.01 8.68 8.03
N LEU A 301 0.48 9.65 8.77
CA LEU A 301 1.12 10.31 9.91
C LEU A 301 0.30 10.15 11.19
N ASP A 302 -1.03 10.01 11.06
CA ASP A 302 -1.92 9.46 12.07
C ASP A 302 -2.29 8.02 11.68
N PHE A 303 -1.98 7.06 12.54
CA PHE A 303 -2.25 5.63 12.36
C PHE A 303 -3.46 5.16 13.19
N SER A 304 -4.40 6.06 13.52
CA SER A 304 -5.58 5.70 14.33
C SER A 304 -6.55 4.79 13.61
N ASP A 305 -6.62 4.91 12.29
CA ASP A 305 -7.35 3.99 11.42
C ASP A 305 -6.44 3.63 10.24
N THR A 306 -5.84 2.44 10.31
CA THR A 306 -4.92 1.93 9.28
C THR A 306 -5.65 1.05 8.26
N GLY A 307 -6.98 1.14 8.22
CA GLY A 307 -7.82 0.34 7.36
C GLY A 307 -7.75 -1.14 7.73
N ILE A 308 -7.66 -1.98 6.71
CA ILE A 308 -7.70 -3.43 6.88
C ILE A 308 -6.44 -4.00 7.53
N LEU A 309 -5.32 -3.28 7.53
CA LEU A 309 -4.08 -3.73 8.17
C LEU A 309 -4.23 -3.83 9.69
N ASP A 310 -5.12 -3.06 10.30
CA ASP A 310 -5.33 -3.05 11.74
C ASP A 310 -5.74 -4.44 12.27
N VAL A 311 -6.44 -5.25 11.46
CA VAL A 311 -6.89 -6.60 11.86
C VAL A 311 -5.73 -7.57 12.10
N PHE A 312 -4.56 -7.30 11.52
CA PHE A 312 -3.37 -8.12 11.64
C PHE A 312 -2.44 -7.66 12.75
N VAL A 313 -2.58 -6.43 13.27
CA VAL A 313 -1.64 -5.86 14.23
C VAL A 313 -2.23 -5.91 15.64
N ASP A 314 -1.67 -6.74 16.51
CA ASP A 314 -1.98 -6.77 17.94
C ASP A 314 -0.72 -6.88 18.81
N GLU A 315 -0.87 -6.67 20.11
CA GLU A 315 0.23 -6.67 21.08
C GLU A 315 1.01 -8.00 21.06
N ALA A 316 0.30 -9.11 20.89
CA ALA A 316 0.92 -10.44 20.86
C ALA A 316 1.81 -10.61 19.62
N LEU A 317 1.32 -10.21 18.44
CA LEU A 317 2.10 -10.26 17.20
C LEU A 317 3.31 -9.34 17.29
N VAL A 318 3.14 -8.08 17.72
CA VAL A 318 4.25 -7.13 17.79
C VAL A 318 5.30 -7.61 18.79
N SER A 319 4.89 -8.06 19.98
CA SER A 319 5.80 -8.64 20.97
C SER A 319 6.53 -9.88 20.44
N LEU A 320 5.85 -10.74 19.67
CA LEU A 320 6.49 -11.89 19.02
C LEU A 320 7.57 -11.44 18.02
N ARG A 321 7.29 -10.45 17.18
CA ARG A 321 8.25 -9.93 16.19
C ARG A 321 9.44 -9.26 16.87
N GLU A 322 9.21 -8.48 17.92
CA GLU A 322 10.29 -7.88 18.71
C GLU A 322 11.24 -8.92 19.33
N ASN A 323 10.68 -10.01 19.85
CA ASN A 323 11.46 -11.08 20.48
C ASN A 323 12.17 -12.00 19.45
N SER A 324 11.59 -12.17 18.26
CA SER A 324 12.11 -13.11 17.24
C SER A 324 13.08 -12.47 16.25
N ILE A 325 12.77 -11.26 15.75
CA ILE A 325 13.55 -10.57 14.72
C ILE A 325 13.94 -9.15 15.11
N GLY A 326 13.27 -8.53 16.08
CA GLY A 326 13.47 -7.13 16.47
C GLY A 326 14.65 -6.85 17.38
N GLY A 327 15.34 -7.89 17.89
CA GLY A 327 16.51 -7.73 18.76
C GLY A 327 16.19 -7.27 20.19
N LYS A 328 14.93 -7.43 20.65
CA LYS A 328 14.52 -7.01 22.00
C LYS A 328 15.38 -7.67 23.08
N ASN A 329 15.72 -6.90 24.12
CA ASN A 329 16.56 -7.34 25.24
C ASN A 329 17.94 -7.89 24.84
N GLY A 330 18.54 -7.36 23.77
CA GLY A 330 19.82 -7.85 23.24
C GLY A 330 19.71 -9.18 22.49
N GLY A 331 18.49 -9.56 22.09
CA GLY A 331 18.23 -10.73 21.25
C GLY A 331 18.80 -10.57 19.83
N LYS A 332 18.76 -11.65 19.06
CA LYS A 332 19.23 -11.67 17.67
C LYS A 332 18.32 -10.79 16.79
N CYS A 333 18.92 -9.87 16.04
CA CYS A 333 18.22 -9.18 14.96
C CYS A 333 18.07 -10.11 13.74
N GLY A 334 16.87 -10.16 13.18
CA GLY A 334 16.53 -10.93 12.00
C GLY A 334 16.03 -10.04 10.86
N MET A 335 15.43 -10.67 9.86
CA MET A 335 14.82 -9.99 8.71
C MET A 335 13.34 -10.34 8.63
N LEU A 336 12.51 -9.37 8.26
CA LEU A 336 11.20 -9.67 7.71
C LEU A 336 11.37 -9.98 6.22
N ARG A 337 10.90 -11.15 5.79
CA ARG A 337 11.03 -11.58 4.39
C ARG A 337 10.01 -10.84 3.52
N GLY A 338 10.42 -10.40 2.34
CA GLY A 338 9.54 -9.70 1.40
C GLY A 338 8.30 -10.50 1.00
N VAL A 339 8.41 -11.84 0.96
CA VAL A 339 7.28 -12.74 0.69
C VAL A 339 6.21 -12.67 1.79
N GLU A 340 6.59 -12.47 3.05
CA GLU A 340 5.62 -12.32 4.15
C GLU A 340 4.78 -11.05 3.94
N LEU A 341 5.44 -9.93 3.62
CA LEU A 341 4.75 -8.66 3.31
C LEU A 341 3.87 -8.78 2.06
N ALA A 342 4.40 -9.35 0.98
CA ALA A 342 3.67 -9.51 -0.29
C ALA A 342 2.39 -10.34 -0.10
N ASN A 343 2.48 -11.41 0.70
CA ASN A 343 1.32 -12.22 1.05
C ASN A 343 0.31 -11.42 1.86
N THR A 344 0.73 -10.70 2.92
CA THR A 344 -0.19 -9.85 3.69
C THR A 344 -0.94 -8.86 2.78
N PHE A 345 -0.24 -8.16 1.88
CA PHE A 345 -0.89 -7.23 0.95
C PHE A 345 -1.83 -7.91 -0.06
N SER A 346 -1.46 -9.09 -0.57
CA SER A 346 -2.29 -9.86 -1.52
C SER A 346 -3.59 -10.35 -0.87
N PHE A 347 -3.54 -10.74 0.41
CA PHE A 347 -4.72 -11.16 1.18
C PHE A 347 -5.65 -10.00 1.58
N LEU A 348 -5.24 -8.74 1.41
CA LEU A 348 -6.14 -7.60 1.62
C LEU A 348 -7.24 -7.51 0.55
N ARG A 349 -7.08 -8.16 -0.61
CA ARG A 349 -8.11 -8.30 -1.65
C ARG A 349 -8.06 -9.68 -2.33
N PRO A 350 -8.51 -10.75 -1.67
CA PRO A 350 -8.34 -12.12 -2.17
C PRO A 350 -9.07 -12.36 -3.48
N ASN A 351 -10.29 -11.83 -3.63
CA ASN A 351 -11.02 -11.95 -4.89
C ASN A 351 -10.24 -11.36 -6.07
N ASP A 352 -9.78 -10.12 -5.94
CA ASP A 352 -9.13 -9.39 -7.04
C ASP A 352 -7.69 -9.85 -7.31
N LEU A 353 -6.97 -10.25 -6.25
CA LEU A 353 -5.51 -10.51 -6.30
C LEU A 353 -5.12 -11.98 -6.13
N VAL A 354 -6.03 -12.86 -5.70
CA VAL A 354 -5.72 -14.30 -5.52
C VAL A 354 -6.64 -15.16 -6.37
N TRP A 355 -7.95 -15.15 -6.11
CA TRP A 355 -8.88 -16.10 -6.70
C TRP A 355 -9.06 -15.92 -8.21
N ASN A 356 -9.10 -14.68 -8.71
CA ASN A 356 -9.16 -14.44 -10.15
C ASN A 356 -7.99 -15.11 -10.90
N TYR A 357 -6.77 -15.03 -10.36
CA TYR A 357 -5.58 -15.62 -10.97
C TYR A 357 -5.51 -17.14 -10.76
N VAL A 358 -5.95 -17.65 -9.61
CA VAL A 358 -6.09 -19.10 -9.39
C VAL A 358 -7.02 -19.70 -10.45
N VAL A 359 -8.18 -19.07 -10.68
CA VAL A 359 -9.16 -19.54 -11.67
C VAL A 359 -8.58 -19.46 -13.08
N ASP A 360 -8.02 -18.32 -13.48
CA ASP A 360 -7.55 -18.14 -14.84
C ASP A 360 -6.27 -18.94 -15.14
N ASN A 361 -5.28 -18.90 -14.24
CA ASN A 361 -4.00 -19.56 -14.46
C ASN A 361 -4.07 -21.07 -14.24
N TYR A 362 -4.74 -21.52 -13.16
CA TYR A 362 -4.68 -22.92 -12.75
C TYR A 362 -5.85 -23.74 -13.30
N LEU A 363 -7.07 -23.17 -13.36
CA LEU A 363 -8.22 -23.91 -13.89
C LEU A 363 -8.36 -23.78 -15.41
N LYS A 364 -8.12 -22.58 -15.96
CA LYS A 364 -8.25 -22.33 -17.41
C LYS A 364 -6.93 -22.49 -18.18
N GLY A 365 -5.80 -22.65 -17.48
CA GLY A 365 -4.48 -22.87 -18.09
C GLY A 365 -3.95 -21.65 -18.84
N ASN A 366 -4.46 -20.46 -18.54
CA ASN A 366 -3.99 -19.22 -19.15
C ASN A 366 -2.71 -18.76 -18.46
N SER A 367 -1.97 -17.88 -19.12
CA SER A 367 -0.88 -17.15 -18.48
C SER A 367 -1.37 -15.74 -18.15
N PRO A 368 -1.03 -15.20 -16.97
CA PRO A 368 -1.49 -13.87 -16.60
C PRO A 368 -0.89 -12.84 -17.58
N PRO A 369 -1.67 -11.84 -18.02
CA PRO A 369 -1.17 -10.85 -18.96
C PRO A 369 0.00 -10.06 -18.35
N PRO A 370 0.93 -9.55 -19.17
CA PRO A 370 1.99 -8.68 -18.67
C PRO A 370 1.38 -7.39 -18.13
N PHE A 371 1.52 -7.16 -16.83
CA PHE A 371 1.07 -5.94 -16.17
C PHE A 371 2.15 -5.42 -15.23
N ASP A 372 2.69 -4.25 -15.59
CA ASP A 372 3.82 -3.58 -14.93
C ASP A 372 3.61 -3.34 -13.43
N LEU A 373 2.39 -2.97 -13.03
CA LEU A 373 2.02 -2.76 -11.64
C LEU A 373 2.14 -4.05 -10.80
N LEU A 374 1.69 -5.18 -11.35
CA LEU A 374 1.76 -6.47 -10.64
C LEU A 374 3.18 -7.02 -10.64
N TYR A 375 3.97 -6.71 -11.67
CA TYR A 375 5.41 -7.00 -11.67
C TYR A 375 6.10 -6.28 -10.52
N TRP A 376 5.83 -4.98 -10.36
CA TRP A 376 6.30 -4.19 -9.22
C TRP A 376 5.82 -4.75 -7.87
N ASN A 377 4.55 -5.19 -7.79
CA ASN A 377 4.01 -5.74 -6.56
C ASN A 377 4.73 -7.04 -6.15
N GLY A 378 5.01 -7.89 -7.13
CA GLY A 378 5.71 -9.16 -6.95
C GLY A 378 7.23 -9.05 -6.71
N ASP A 379 7.83 -7.89 -7.01
CA ASP A 379 9.27 -7.60 -6.80
C ASP A 379 9.50 -6.98 -5.40
N SER A 380 9.30 -7.81 -4.39
CA SER A 380 9.29 -7.43 -2.98
C SER A 380 10.68 -7.12 -2.42
N THR A 381 10.71 -6.41 -1.30
CA THR A 381 11.92 -6.08 -0.53
C THR A 381 11.85 -6.68 0.88
N ASN A 382 12.99 -7.07 1.42
CA ASN A 382 13.09 -7.42 2.83
C ASN A 382 13.09 -6.15 3.70
N LEU A 383 12.80 -6.28 4.99
CA LEU A 383 12.99 -5.21 5.97
C LEU A 383 13.83 -5.70 7.16
N PRO A 384 14.75 -4.87 7.70
CA PRO A 384 15.45 -5.19 8.93
C PRO A 384 14.46 -5.38 10.08
N GLY A 385 14.63 -6.43 10.87
CA GLY A 385 13.69 -6.79 11.93
C GLY A 385 13.57 -5.72 13.01
N ALA A 386 14.67 -5.03 13.34
CA ALA A 386 14.69 -3.93 14.29
C ALA A 386 13.85 -2.73 13.79
N MET A 387 14.09 -2.28 12.56
CA MET A 387 13.31 -1.21 11.90
C MET A 387 11.82 -1.57 11.79
N TYR A 388 11.49 -2.79 11.32
CA TYR A 388 10.11 -3.22 11.14
C TYR A 388 9.35 -3.32 12.47
N SER A 389 9.97 -3.90 13.50
CA SER A 389 9.34 -4.04 14.81
C SER A 389 9.07 -2.68 15.44
N TRP A 390 10.01 -1.73 15.31
CA TRP A 390 9.82 -0.35 15.75
C TRP A 390 8.65 0.31 15.01
N TYR A 391 8.59 0.15 13.68
CA TYR A 391 7.54 0.72 12.83
C TYR A 391 6.15 0.20 13.21
N LEU A 392 6.00 -1.11 13.44
CA LEU A 392 4.74 -1.69 13.93
C LEU A 392 4.36 -1.19 15.33
N ARG A 393 5.31 -1.24 16.28
CA ARG A 393 5.10 -0.88 17.69
C ARG A 393 4.64 0.57 17.83
N HIS A 394 5.45 1.48 17.34
CA HIS A 394 5.30 2.90 17.63
C HIS A 394 4.30 3.59 16.70
N LEU A 395 4.10 3.06 15.49
CA LEU A 395 3.19 3.69 14.52
C LEU A 395 1.85 2.95 14.45
N TYR A 396 1.81 1.71 13.98
CA TYR A 396 0.53 0.99 13.82
C TYR A 396 -0.17 0.69 15.14
N LEU A 397 0.57 0.22 16.15
CA LEU A 397 -0.03 -0.24 17.40
C LEU A 397 -0.26 0.91 18.39
N GLN A 398 0.76 1.74 18.63
CA GLN A 398 0.70 2.79 19.66
C GLN A 398 0.42 4.19 19.10
N ASN A 399 0.55 4.38 17.78
CA ASN A 399 0.29 5.64 17.08
C ASN A 399 0.91 6.86 17.78
N GLU A 400 2.20 6.77 18.09
CA GLU A 400 2.91 7.74 18.93
C GLU A 400 3.47 8.91 18.13
N LEU A 401 3.68 8.76 16.82
CA LEU A 401 4.26 9.81 15.95
C LEU A 401 3.39 11.08 15.90
N LYS A 402 2.07 10.94 16.01
CA LYS A 402 1.16 12.08 16.02
C LYS A 402 1.20 12.90 17.31
N VAL A 403 1.78 12.37 18.38
CA VAL A 403 1.83 13.00 19.69
C VAL A 403 3.14 13.78 19.83
N PRO A 404 3.12 15.13 19.85
CA PRO A 404 4.33 15.94 19.90
C PRO A 404 5.25 15.56 21.08
N GLY A 405 6.50 15.27 20.76
CA GLY A 405 7.55 14.95 21.73
C GLY A 405 7.46 13.58 22.40
N LYS A 406 6.53 12.71 21.96
CA LYS A 406 6.37 11.35 22.48
C LYS A 406 7.50 10.43 22.03
N LEU A 407 7.86 10.49 20.75
CA LEU A 407 8.96 9.72 20.17
C LEU A 407 10.27 10.52 20.22
N THR A 408 11.36 9.84 20.58
CA THR A 408 12.73 10.34 20.41
C THR A 408 13.37 9.59 19.27
N ILE A 409 13.77 10.30 18.21
CA ILE A 409 14.29 9.74 16.97
C ILE A 409 15.55 10.52 16.60
N CYS A 410 16.64 9.82 16.33
CA CYS A 410 17.98 10.38 16.12
C CYS A 410 18.38 11.37 17.25
N GLY A 411 18.02 11.03 18.49
CA GLY A 411 18.28 11.85 19.69
C GLY A 411 17.34 13.04 19.90
N GLU A 412 16.39 13.30 18.99
CA GLU A 412 15.51 14.46 19.05
C GLU A 412 14.06 14.08 19.36
N LYS A 413 13.39 14.91 20.18
CA LYS A 413 11.94 14.79 20.40
C LYS A 413 11.18 15.28 19.18
N VAL A 414 10.50 14.37 18.50
CA VAL A 414 9.83 14.63 17.23
C VAL A 414 8.49 15.34 17.43
N ASP A 415 8.27 16.42 16.69
CA ASP A 415 7.01 17.17 16.65
C ASP A 415 6.75 17.61 15.20
N LEU A 416 5.73 17.02 14.58
CA LEU A 416 5.35 17.29 13.19
C LEU A 416 4.85 18.73 13.00
N GLY A 417 4.35 19.37 14.06
CA GLY A 417 3.92 20.76 14.04
C GLY A 417 5.06 21.76 13.82
N LYS A 418 6.33 21.33 13.97
CA LYS A 418 7.51 22.17 13.73
C LYS A 418 7.90 22.28 12.25
N ILE A 419 7.28 21.50 11.36
CA ILE A 419 7.50 21.58 9.92
C ILE A 419 6.78 22.82 9.38
N LYS A 420 7.54 23.75 8.77
CA LYS A 420 7.04 25.07 8.35
C LYS A 420 6.88 25.25 6.83
N CYS A 421 7.43 24.33 6.04
CA CYS A 421 7.32 24.42 4.58
C CYS A 421 5.88 24.14 4.11
N PRO A 422 5.43 24.74 2.99
CA PRO A 422 4.16 24.36 2.36
C PRO A 422 4.09 22.86 2.06
N VAL A 423 2.91 22.26 2.25
CA VAL A 423 2.69 20.82 2.05
C VAL A 423 1.61 20.57 1.00
N TYR A 424 1.89 19.75 0.00
CA TYR A 424 0.90 19.15 -0.88
C TYR A 424 0.61 17.73 -0.38
N LEU A 425 -0.62 17.48 0.06
CA LEU A 425 -1.02 16.21 0.63
C LEU A 425 -2.01 15.53 -0.33
N TYR A 426 -1.65 14.36 -0.80
CA TYR A 426 -2.45 13.56 -1.72
C TYR A 426 -2.89 12.24 -1.08
N ALA A 427 -4.14 11.86 -1.30
CA ALA A 427 -4.65 10.52 -1.02
C ALA A 427 -5.51 10.02 -2.19
N SER A 428 -5.80 8.72 -2.24
CA SER A 428 -6.74 8.15 -3.22
C SER A 428 -8.02 7.66 -2.55
N ARG A 429 -9.18 7.94 -3.15
CA ARG A 429 -10.50 7.76 -2.53
C ARG A 429 -10.81 6.31 -2.20
N GLU A 430 -10.47 5.38 -3.08
CA GLU A 430 -10.69 3.94 -2.88
C GLU A 430 -9.41 3.25 -2.40
N ASP A 431 -8.52 3.96 -1.69
CA ASP A 431 -7.32 3.39 -1.08
C ASP A 431 -7.67 2.62 0.20
N HIS A 432 -7.32 1.34 0.23
CA HIS A 432 -7.57 0.44 1.37
C HIS A 432 -6.30 0.20 2.22
N ILE A 433 -5.15 0.65 1.72
CA ILE A 433 -3.85 0.55 2.42
C ILE A 433 -3.64 1.82 3.24
N VAL A 434 -3.91 2.98 2.64
CA VAL A 434 -3.87 4.28 3.32
C VAL A 434 -5.23 4.94 3.13
N PRO A 435 -6.20 4.67 4.01
CA PRO A 435 -7.51 5.27 3.92
C PRO A 435 -7.41 6.80 3.85
N TRP A 436 -8.13 7.42 2.92
CA TRP A 436 -7.93 8.83 2.61
C TRP A 436 -8.32 9.76 3.75
N TRP A 437 -9.26 9.36 4.61
CA TRP A 437 -9.60 10.09 5.83
C TRP A 437 -8.44 10.07 6.83
N SER A 438 -7.75 8.94 7.01
CA SER A 438 -6.56 8.85 7.85
C SER A 438 -5.40 9.66 7.29
N ALA A 439 -5.23 9.69 5.96
CA ALA A 439 -4.30 10.61 5.32
C ALA A 439 -4.69 12.08 5.61
N TYR A 440 -5.98 12.43 5.53
CA TYR A 440 -6.49 13.77 5.82
C TYR A 440 -6.22 14.23 7.27
N GLU A 441 -6.21 13.32 8.24
CA GLU A 441 -5.85 13.64 9.64
C GLU A 441 -4.45 14.29 9.76
N SER A 442 -3.55 14.04 8.81
CA SER A 442 -2.24 14.71 8.70
C SER A 442 -2.33 16.23 8.68
N VAL A 443 -3.44 16.80 8.18
CA VAL A 443 -3.68 18.26 8.17
C VAL A 443 -3.61 18.83 9.59
N LYS A 444 -4.12 18.11 10.60
CA LYS A 444 -4.12 18.55 11.99
C LYS A 444 -2.75 18.43 12.66
N LEU A 445 -1.87 17.58 12.12
CA LEU A 445 -0.53 17.35 12.65
C LEU A 445 0.49 18.35 12.11
N LEU A 446 0.29 18.80 10.87
CA LEU A 446 1.17 19.73 10.15
C LEU A 446 0.81 21.20 10.41
N LYS A 447 0.54 21.57 11.67
CA LYS A 447 0.04 22.91 12.06
C LYS A 447 0.96 24.07 11.69
N GLY A 448 2.26 23.80 11.56
CA GLY A 448 3.25 24.80 11.14
C GLY A 448 3.25 25.09 9.65
N ALA A 449 2.54 24.30 8.83
CA ALA A 449 2.57 24.36 7.39
C ALA A 449 1.22 24.78 6.78
N LYS A 450 1.29 25.43 5.62
CA LYS A 450 0.11 25.60 4.76
C LYS A 450 -0.08 24.32 3.94
N VAL A 451 -1.16 23.60 4.22
CA VAL A 451 -1.49 22.35 3.51
C VAL A 451 -2.42 22.63 2.32
N HIS A 452 -2.17 21.96 1.20
CA HIS A 452 -3.07 21.84 0.06
C HIS A 452 -3.41 20.36 -0.11
N PHE A 453 -4.66 19.99 0.19
CA PHE A 453 -5.11 18.60 0.13
C PHE A 453 -5.83 18.31 -1.20
N VAL A 454 -5.49 17.18 -1.81
CA VAL A 454 -6.09 16.69 -3.06
C VAL A 454 -6.43 15.21 -2.92
N LEU A 455 -7.61 14.82 -3.39
CA LEU A 455 -8.08 13.45 -3.36
C LEU A 455 -8.20 12.92 -4.79
N GLY A 456 -7.42 11.93 -5.19
CA GLY A 456 -7.57 11.27 -6.49
C GLY A 456 -8.61 10.16 -6.44
N ALA A 457 -9.26 9.86 -7.57
CA ALA A 457 -10.05 8.65 -7.70
C ALA A 457 -9.17 7.40 -7.84
N SER A 458 -9.77 6.22 -7.67
CA SER A 458 -9.18 4.87 -7.65
C SER A 458 -8.43 4.52 -6.36
N GLY A 459 -7.94 3.27 -6.30
CA GLY A 459 -7.15 2.77 -5.17
C GLY A 459 -5.67 3.17 -5.16
N HIS A 460 -4.94 2.70 -4.14
CA HIS A 460 -3.58 3.08 -3.76
C HIS A 460 -2.66 3.47 -4.94
N ILE A 461 -2.33 2.51 -5.81
CA ILE A 461 -1.42 2.76 -6.94
C ILE A 461 -2.13 3.40 -8.13
N ALA A 462 -3.31 2.90 -8.49
CA ALA A 462 -4.02 3.33 -9.70
C ALA A 462 -4.57 4.77 -9.64
N GLY A 463 -4.68 5.34 -8.44
CA GLY A 463 -4.98 6.75 -8.21
C GLY A 463 -3.73 7.63 -8.23
N VAL A 464 -2.69 7.23 -7.50
CA VAL A 464 -1.39 7.95 -7.46
C VAL A 464 -0.77 8.00 -8.86
N ILE A 465 -0.67 6.83 -9.52
CA ILE A 465 -0.06 6.68 -10.84
C ILE A 465 -1.13 6.86 -11.92
N ASN A 466 -1.59 8.10 -12.08
CA ASN A 466 -2.58 8.48 -13.09
C ASN A 466 -1.97 9.50 -14.07
N PRO A 467 -1.28 9.06 -15.14
CA PRO A 467 -0.62 9.99 -16.07
C PRO A 467 -1.64 10.83 -16.86
N PRO A 468 -1.41 12.15 -16.99
CA PRO A 468 -2.38 13.07 -17.60
C PRO A 468 -2.67 12.77 -19.08
N ALA A 469 -1.70 12.23 -19.82
CA ALA A 469 -1.87 11.88 -21.23
C ALA A 469 -2.99 10.87 -21.48
N LYS A 470 -3.27 9.98 -20.52
CA LYS A 470 -4.32 8.95 -20.65
C LYS A 470 -5.74 9.51 -20.44
N LYS A 471 -5.89 10.74 -19.93
CA LYS A 471 -7.19 11.42 -19.69
C LYS A 471 -8.21 10.54 -18.96
N LYS A 472 -7.76 9.75 -17.99
CA LYS A 472 -8.62 8.85 -17.20
C LYS A 472 -8.94 9.47 -15.84
N ARG A 473 -10.07 9.04 -15.29
CA ARG A 473 -10.53 9.34 -13.92
C ARG A 473 -10.74 10.83 -13.69
N ASN A 474 -10.68 11.21 -12.43
CA ASN A 474 -10.91 12.53 -11.88
C ASN A 474 -10.18 12.66 -10.52
N TYR A 475 -10.18 13.86 -9.97
CA TYR A 475 -9.74 14.16 -8.61
C TYR A 475 -10.65 15.21 -7.98
N TRP A 476 -10.58 15.36 -6.66
CA TRP A 476 -11.30 16.38 -5.91
C TRP A 476 -10.32 17.37 -5.29
N ALA A 477 -10.68 18.65 -5.33
CA ALA A 477 -9.93 19.72 -4.70
C ALA A 477 -10.86 20.65 -3.93
N ASN A 478 -10.42 21.10 -2.76
CA ASN A 478 -11.10 22.08 -1.93
C ASN A 478 -10.06 22.99 -1.29
N SER A 479 -10.23 24.31 -1.46
CA SER A 479 -9.31 25.30 -0.87
C SER A 479 -9.49 25.46 0.64
N LYS A 480 -10.61 24.96 1.20
CA LYS A 480 -10.87 24.95 2.65
C LYS A 480 -10.42 23.62 3.24
N LEU A 481 -9.99 23.67 4.50
CA LEU A 481 -9.60 22.50 5.29
C LEU A 481 -10.44 22.46 6.57
N PRO A 482 -11.71 22.02 6.51
CA PRO A 482 -12.54 21.85 7.69
C PRO A 482 -11.99 20.73 8.58
N THR A 483 -12.51 20.64 9.80
CA THR A 483 -12.02 19.71 10.83
C THR A 483 -12.15 18.23 10.46
N THR A 484 -13.17 17.87 9.67
CA THR A 484 -13.44 16.47 9.30
C THR A 484 -13.22 16.23 7.81
N ALA A 485 -12.81 15.00 7.48
CA ALA A 485 -12.61 14.55 6.11
C ALA A 485 -13.93 14.62 5.31
N ASP A 486 -15.05 14.20 5.90
CA ASP A 486 -16.37 14.25 5.24
C ASP A 486 -16.76 15.68 4.86
N ALA A 487 -16.62 16.64 5.79
CA ALA A 487 -16.91 18.04 5.51
C ALA A 487 -15.97 18.63 4.43
N TRP A 488 -14.74 18.13 4.34
CA TRP A 488 -13.83 18.51 3.26
C TRP A 488 -14.34 18.01 1.91
N PHE A 489 -14.77 16.74 1.86
CA PHE A 489 -15.27 16.09 0.66
C PHE A 489 -16.59 16.70 0.18
N ASP A 490 -17.54 16.97 1.08
CA ASP A 490 -18.81 17.62 0.78
C ASP A 490 -18.63 19.02 0.15
N GLY A 491 -17.56 19.72 0.54
CA GLY A 491 -17.19 21.02 -0.03
C GLY A 491 -16.27 20.97 -1.24
N ALA A 492 -15.82 19.78 -1.65
CA ALA A 492 -14.83 19.62 -2.71
C ALA A 492 -15.44 19.67 -4.11
N LYS A 493 -14.65 20.17 -5.06
CA LYS A 493 -15.02 20.16 -6.47
C LYS A 493 -14.38 18.97 -7.16
N GLU A 494 -15.20 18.19 -7.86
CA GLU A 494 -14.72 17.15 -8.75
C GLU A 494 -14.16 17.76 -10.04
N ILE A 495 -12.95 17.35 -10.41
CA ILE A 495 -12.20 17.85 -11.56
C ILE A 495 -11.78 16.66 -12.43
N PRO A 496 -12.14 16.65 -13.73
CA PRO A 496 -11.84 15.53 -14.61
C PRO A 496 -10.33 15.41 -14.90
N GLY A 497 -9.86 14.19 -15.06
CA GLY A 497 -8.48 13.86 -15.42
C GLY A 497 -7.55 13.60 -14.23
N SER A 498 -6.24 13.69 -14.50
CA SER A 498 -5.18 13.48 -13.51
C SER A 498 -5.03 14.66 -12.58
N TRP A 499 -4.62 14.39 -11.33
CA TRP A 499 -4.20 15.39 -10.35
C TRP A 499 -2.77 15.90 -10.57
N TRP A 500 -1.94 15.21 -11.38
CA TRP A 500 -0.54 15.60 -11.61
C TRP A 500 -0.36 17.04 -12.14
N PRO A 501 -1.24 17.58 -13.01
CA PRO A 501 -1.16 18.98 -13.42
C PRO A 501 -1.45 19.98 -12.29
N ASP A 502 -2.34 19.64 -11.34
CA ASP A 502 -2.60 20.48 -10.15
C ASP A 502 -1.34 20.57 -9.28
N TRP A 503 -0.74 19.42 -9.02
CA TRP A 503 0.52 19.31 -8.29
C TRP A 503 1.68 20.03 -8.97
N ALA A 504 1.88 19.83 -10.28
CA ALA A 504 2.92 20.52 -11.04
C ALA A 504 2.75 22.05 -10.98
N LYS A 505 1.51 22.54 -11.09
CA LYS A 505 1.19 23.97 -10.95
C LYS A 505 1.48 24.48 -9.54
N TRP A 506 1.14 23.71 -8.51
CA TRP A 506 1.42 24.04 -7.11
C TRP A 506 2.92 24.13 -6.83
N LEU A 507 3.75 23.30 -7.49
CA LEU A 507 5.20 23.27 -7.30
C LEU A 507 5.95 24.49 -7.83
N VAL A 508 5.45 25.14 -8.88
CA VAL A 508 6.11 26.28 -9.55
C VAL A 508 6.56 27.39 -8.56
N PRO A 509 5.69 27.97 -7.71
CA PRO A 509 6.08 29.03 -6.78
C PRO A 509 7.14 28.58 -5.75
N HIS A 510 7.29 27.28 -5.52
CA HIS A 510 8.24 26.73 -4.55
C HIS A 510 9.60 26.38 -5.17
N SER A 511 9.74 26.44 -6.50
CA SER A 511 10.89 25.91 -7.23
C SER A 511 11.97 26.94 -7.58
N GLY A 512 11.70 28.23 -7.33
CA GLY A 512 12.64 29.33 -7.59
C GLY A 512 12.70 29.70 -9.07
N LYS A 513 13.75 30.43 -9.47
CA LYS A 513 13.91 30.88 -10.87
C LYS A 513 14.32 29.72 -11.78
N GLN A 514 14.04 29.85 -13.08
CA GLN A 514 14.60 28.95 -14.07
C GLN A 514 16.07 29.30 -14.38
N LYS A 515 16.91 28.27 -14.47
CA LYS A 515 18.31 28.32 -14.88
C LYS A 515 18.55 27.36 -16.04
N LEU A 516 19.69 27.47 -16.72
CA LEU A 516 20.08 26.48 -17.73
C LEU A 516 20.20 25.09 -17.09
N ALA A 517 19.72 24.08 -17.82
CA ALA A 517 19.84 22.70 -17.38
C ALA A 517 21.32 22.30 -17.20
N PRO A 518 21.66 21.54 -16.14
CA PRO A 518 23.03 21.05 -15.95
C PRO A 518 23.42 20.13 -17.10
N LYS A 519 24.66 20.27 -17.59
CA LYS A 519 25.20 19.46 -18.71
C LYS A 519 25.78 18.11 -18.25
N SER A 520 26.02 17.95 -16.95
CA SER A 520 26.59 16.76 -16.33
C SER A 520 25.82 16.40 -15.07
N TYR A 521 25.87 15.13 -14.69
CA TYR A 521 25.38 14.65 -13.41
C TYR A 521 26.37 14.97 -12.28
N GLY A 522 25.87 15.06 -11.06
CA GLY A 522 26.62 15.25 -9.85
C GLY A 522 27.36 16.59 -9.81
N ASN A 523 28.51 16.61 -9.14
CA ASN A 523 29.43 17.74 -9.10
C ASN A 523 30.88 17.23 -8.95
N THR A 524 31.83 18.09 -8.56
CA THR A 524 33.24 17.71 -8.36
C THR A 524 33.44 16.68 -7.25
N LYS A 525 32.60 16.71 -6.21
CA LYS A 525 32.63 15.81 -5.05
C LYS A 525 31.82 14.53 -5.31
N TYR A 526 30.65 14.66 -5.93
CA TYR A 526 29.72 13.56 -6.22
C TYR A 526 29.79 13.20 -7.70
N LYS A 527 30.64 12.24 -8.05
CA LYS A 527 30.81 11.79 -9.44
C LYS A 527 29.79 10.71 -9.78
N VAL A 528 29.58 10.51 -11.09
CA VAL A 528 28.78 9.38 -11.59
C VAL A 528 29.44 8.07 -11.16
N ILE A 529 28.66 7.19 -10.53
CA ILE A 529 29.03 5.84 -10.12
C ILE A 529 28.64 4.85 -11.23
N GLU A 530 27.36 4.85 -11.60
CA GLU A 530 26.80 4.00 -12.64
C GLU A 530 25.54 4.63 -13.27
N LYS A 531 25.02 4.04 -14.33
CA LYS A 531 23.78 4.51 -14.98
C LYS A 531 22.55 4.15 -14.13
N ALA A 532 21.51 4.99 -14.19
CA ALA A 532 20.18 4.59 -13.73
C ALA A 532 19.75 3.29 -14.47
N PRO A 533 18.99 2.39 -13.82
CA PRO A 533 18.27 2.56 -12.56
C PRO A 533 19.10 2.25 -11.29
N GLY A 534 20.42 2.01 -11.44
CA GLY A 534 21.31 1.59 -10.36
C GLY A 534 21.32 0.09 -10.12
N SER A 535 22.25 -0.36 -9.27
CA SER A 535 22.44 -1.76 -8.89
C SER A 535 21.53 -2.19 -7.74
N TYR A 536 21.24 -1.32 -6.77
CA TYR A 536 20.44 -1.68 -5.58
C TYR A 536 19.02 -2.12 -5.92
N VAL A 537 18.38 -1.45 -6.88
CA VAL A 537 17.01 -1.81 -7.32
C VAL A 537 16.95 -3.17 -8.04
N LYS A 538 18.08 -3.66 -8.54
CA LYS A 538 18.17 -4.97 -9.22
C LYS A 538 18.39 -6.12 -8.23
N GLU A 539 18.69 -5.81 -6.96
CA GLU A 539 18.84 -6.82 -5.92
C GLU A 539 17.50 -7.52 -5.67
N LYS A 540 17.51 -8.85 -5.70
CA LYS A 540 16.35 -9.68 -5.35
C LYS A 540 16.30 -9.87 -3.83
N ALA A 541 15.10 -10.02 -3.29
CA ALA A 541 14.96 -10.43 -1.89
C ALA A 541 15.61 -11.81 -1.73
N ILE A 542 16.56 -11.91 -0.79
CA ILE A 542 17.19 -13.17 -0.41
C ILE A 542 16.32 -13.78 0.69
N ASP A 543 16.10 -15.10 0.62
CA ASP A 543 15.30 -15.87 1.57
C ASP A 543 15.96 -16.06 2.94
#